data_AF-T0BHY3-F1
#
_entry.id   AF-T0BHY3-F1
#
_cell.length_a   1.000
_cell.length_b   1.000
_cell.length_c   1.000
_cell.angle_alpha   90.00
_cell.angle_beta   90.00
_cell.angle_gamma   90.00
#
_symmetry.space_group_name_H-M   'P 1'
#
loop_
_entity.id
_entity.type
_entity.pdbx_description
1 polymer ?
#
loop_
_entity_poly.entity_id
_entity_poly.type
_entity_poly.pdbx_seq_one_letter_code
_entity_poly.pdbx_strand_id
1 'polypeptide(L)'
;MERPQSIHEQNQFAEASSALDKAENAVAQAQSHTSDTSLQQAENSLEHATRAVDEIQEAQNQIAVERLNDRLEAAQQTLSETRHTQ
;
A
#
# COMPACT_ATOMS: atom_id res chain seq x y z
N MET A 1 -26.76 -0.42 -21.97
CA MET A 1 -25.33 -0.07 -22.15
C MET A 1 -24.78 0.18 -20.78
N GLU A 2 -23.98 -0.72 -20.25
CA GLU A 2 -23.33 -0.57 -18.95
C GLU A 2 -21.82 -0.74 -19.19
N ARG A 3 -20.98 -0.05 -18.41
CA ARG A 3 -19.56 -0.37 -18.06
C ARG A 3 -18.42 0.62 -18.36
N PRO A 4 -18.55 1.96 -18.24
CA PRO A 4 -17.38 2.78 -17.93
C PRO A 4 -16.88 2.56 -16.49
N GLN A 5 -17.80 2.30 -15.55
CA GLN A 5 -17.49 2.14 -14.11
C GLN A 5 -16.58 0.94 -13.83
N SER A 6 -16.85 -0.21 -14.45
CA SER A 6 -16.07 -1.43 -14.20
C SER A 6 -14.61 -1.35 -14.65
N ILE A 7 -14.31 -0.57 -15.71
CA ILE A 7 -12.92 -0.37 -16.18
C ILE A 7 -12.19 0.61 -15.26
N HIS A 8 -12.88 1.65 -14.79
CA HIS A 8 -12.31 2.63 -13.88
C HIS A 8 -11.99 2.00 -12.51
N GLU A 9 -12.88 1.18 -11.97
CA GLU A 9 -12.62 0.40 -10.74
C GLU A 9 -11.41 -0.54 -10.92
N GLN A 10 -11.32 -1.28 -12.03
CA GLN A 10 -10.20 -2.18 -12.30
C GLN A 10 -8.85 -1.45 -12.37
N ASN A 11 -8.81 -0.26 -12.98
CA ASN A 11 -7.58 0.56 -13.04
C ASN A 11 -7.17 1.04 -11.65
N GLN A 12 -8.11 1.49 -10.82
CA GLN A 12 -7.81 1.94 -9.45
C GLN A 12 -7.30 0.78 -8.58
N PHE A 13 -7.86 -0.43 -8.71
CA PHE A 13 -7.32 -1.61 -8.04
C PHE A 13 -5.89 -1.95 -8.47
N ALA A 14 -5.59 -1.83 -9.77
CA ALA A 14 -4.24 -2.07 -10.28
C ALA A 14 -3.24 -1.02 -9.74
N GLU A 15 -3.67 0.24 -9.66
CA GLU A 15 -2.87 1.31 -9.08
C GLU A 15 -2.62 1.12 -7.58
N ALA A 16 -3.66 0.82 -6.81
CA ALA A 16 -3.56 0.51 -5.38
C ALA A 16 -2.63 -0.67 -5.11
N SER A 17 -2.78 -1.77 -5.87
CA SER A 17 -1.87 -2.91 -5.75
C SER A 17 -0.43 -2.51 -6.09
N SER A 18 -0.19 -1.79 -7.19
CA SER A 18 1.17 -1.40 -7.58
C SER A 18 1.83 -0.45 -6.57
N ALA A 19 1.06 0.48 -6.01
CA ALA A 19 1.53 1.37 -4.96
C ALA A 19 1.93 0.58 -3.71
N LEU A 20 1.12 -0.40 -3.33
CA LEU A 20 1.38 -1.27 -2.19
C LEU A 20 2.59 -2.19 -2.41
N ASP A 21 2.74 -2.79 -3.60
CA ASP A 21 3.92 -3.59 -3.94
C ASP A 21 5.20 -2.75 -3.79
N LYS A 22 5.19 -1.48 -4.21
CA LYS A 22 6.32 -0.55 -4.03
C LYS A 22 6.57 -0.24 -2.55
N ALA A 23 5.50 -0.04 -1.77
CA ALA A 23 5.61 0.21 -0.34
C ALA A 23 6.22 -0.97 0.40
N GLU A 24 5.75 -2.19 0.16
CA GLU A 24 6.29 -3.42 0.74
C GLU A 24 7.79 -3.59 0.38
N ASN A 25 8.18 -3.31 -0.86
CA ASN A 25 9.59 -3.33 -1.26
C ASN A 25 10.43 -2.30 -0.51
N ALA A 26 9.93 -1.08 -0.32
CA ALA A 26 10.63 -0.04 0.42
C ALA A 26 10.76 -0.40 1.91
N VAL A 27 9.71 -0.99 2.51
CA VAL A 27 9.73 -1.51 3.89
C VAL A 27 10.77 -2.62 4.03
N ALA A 28 10.82 -3.57 3.10
CA ALA A 28 11.81 -4.65 3.10
C ALA A 28 13.26 -4.12 2.97
N GLN A 29 13.46 -3.07 2.17
CA GLN A 29 14.76 -2.38 2.09
C GLN A 29 15.13 -1.69 3.41
N ALA A 30 14.16 -1.04 4.05
CA ALA A 30 14.37 -0.41 5.35
C ALA A 30 14.69 -1.43 6.45
N GLN A 31 14.08 -2.61 6.42
CA GLN A 31 14.42 -3.73 7.32
C GLN A 31 15.83 -4.27 7.09
N SER A 32 16.23 -4.40 5.84
CA SER A 32 17.54 -4.97 5.47
C SER A 32 18.68 -3.99 5.77
N HIS A 33 18.41 -2.70 5.56
CA HIS A 33 19.38 -1.62 5.70
C HIS A 33 18.73 -0.45 6.44
N THR A 34 18.60 -0.58 7.76
CA THR A 34 17.97 0.43 8.60
C THR A 34 18.81 1.71 8.61
N SER A 35 18.25 2.78 8.05
CA SER A 35 18.81 4.13 8.02
C SER A 35 17.68 5.14 7.95
N ASP A 36 17.90 6.39 8.36
CA ASP A 36 16.87 7.43 8.24
C ASP A 36 16.34 7.57 6.81
N THR A 37 17.22 7.45 5.81
CA THR A 37 16.84 7.54 4.39
C THR A 37 15.92 6.39 3.97
N SER A 38 16.24 5.14 4.32
CA SER A 38 15.43 3.98 3.94
C SER A 38 14.08 3.95 4.67
N LEU A 39 14.07 4.36 5.94
CA LEU A 39 12.83 4.54 6.71
C LEU A 39 11.95 5.63 6.08
N GLN A 40 12.50 6.79 5.76
CA GLN A 40 11.76 7.88 5.14
C GLN A 40 11.20 7.50 3.76
N GLN A 41 11.94 6.71 2.98
CA GLN A 41 11.46 6.19 1.69
C GLN A 41 10.31 5.20 1.86
N ALA A 42 10.38 4.33 2.86
CA ALA A 42 9.30 3.41 3.20
C ALA A 42 8.05 4.16 3.68
N GLU A 43 8.21 5.18 4.53
CA GLU A 43 7.11 6.04 4.98
C GLU A 43 6.40 6.73 3.81
N ASN A 44 7.17 7.35 2.89
CA ASN A 44 6.60 8.00 1.71
C ASN A 44 5.85 7.01 0.80
N SER A 45 6.39 5.80 0.63
CA SER A 45 5.76 4.77 -0.19
C SER A 45 4.48 4.24 0.43
N LEU A 46 4.46 4.04 1.76
CA LEU A 46 3.25 3.65 2.49
C LEU A 46 2.19 4.74 2.49
N GLU A 47 2.57 6.02 2.57
CA GLU A 47 1.62 7.12 2.44
C GLU A 47 0.93 7.10 1.08
N HIS A 48 1.69 6.87 0.01
CA HIS A 48 1.14 6.75 -1.34
C HIS A 48 0.23 5.52 -1.49
N ALA A 49 0.63 4.37 -0.96
CA ALA A 49 -0.19 3.16 -0.95
C ALA A 49 -1.49 3.36 -0.15
N THR A 50 -1.43 4.08 0.97
CA THR A 50 -2.60 4.39 1.81
C THR A 50 -3.62 5.21 1.03
N ARG A 51 -3.18 6.26 0.33
CA ARG A 51 -4.07 7.07 -0.52
C ARG A 51 -4.73 6.23 -1.62
N ALA A 52 -3.95 5.40 -2.31
CA ALA A 52 -4.48 4.59 -3.41
C ALA A 52 -5.47 3.51 -2.91
N VAL A 53 -5.26 2.95 -1.71
CA VAL A 53 -6.21 2.02 -1.07
C VAL A 53 -7.47 2.76 -0.59
N ASP A 54 -7.34 4.01 -0.12
CA ASP A 54 -8.48 4.85 0.27
C ASP A 54 -9.43 5.13 -0.90
N GLU A 55 -8.88 5.41 -2.09
CA GLU A 55 -9.65 5.67 -3.31
C GLU A 55 -10.57 4.50 -3.74
N ILE A 56 -10.22 3.27 -3.36
CA ILE A 56 -11.01 2.06 -3.68
C ILE A 56 -11.88 1.58 -2.53
N GLN A 57 -11.93 2.27 -1.37
CA GLN A 57 -12.70 1.81 -0.21
C GLN A 57 -14.18 1.57 -0.51
N GLU A 58 -14.77 2.43 -1.34
CA GLU A 58 -16.18 2.34 -1.74
C GLU A 58 -16.41 1.46 -3.00
N ALA A 59 -15.36 0.80 -3.52
CA ALA A 59 -15.47 -0.02 -4.71
C ALA A 59 -16.34 -1.27 -4.46
N GLN A 60 -16.99 -1.77 -5.51
CA GLN A 60 -17.93 -2.90 -5.35
C GLN A 60 -17.25 -4.20 -4.90
N ASN A 61 -15.97 -4.37 -5.23
CA ASN A 61 -15.20 -5.56 -4.88
C ASN A 61 -14.57 -5.44 -3.49
N GLN A 62 -15.40 -5.49 -2.46
CA GLN A 62 -14.97 -5.35 -1.06
C GLN A 62 -13.94 -6.41 -0.63
N ILE A 63 -14.01 -7.64 -1.17
CA ILE A 63 -13.01 -8.68 -0.90
C ILE A 63 -11.60 -8.26 -1.35
N ALA A 64 -11.50 -7.58 -2.50
CA ALA A 64 -10.21 -7.07 -2.97
C ALA A 64 -9.73 -5.88 -2.14
N VAL A 65 -10.66 -5.02 -1.70
CA VAL A 65 -10.36 -3.89 -0.80
C VAL A 65 -9.81 -4.39 0.53
N GLU A 66 -10.47 -5.35 1.18
CA GLU A 66 -10.05 -5.94 2.45
C GLU A 66 -8.64 -6.53 2.34
N ARG A 67 -8.35 -7.30 1.28
CA ARG A 67 -7.01 -7.88 1.07
C ARG A 67 -5.91 -6.83 0.91
N LEU A 68 -6.21 -5.71 0.25
CA LEU A 68 -5.25 -4.61 0.10
C LEU A 68 -5.06 -3.86 1.42
N ASN A 69 -6.12 -3.70 2.23
CA ASN A 69 -6.03 -3.15 3.57
C ASN A 69 -5.18 -4.04 4.50
N ASP A 70 -5.40 -5.36 4.50
CA ASP A 70 -4.62 -6.30 5.31
C ASP A 70 -3.11 -6.21 5.01
N ARG A 71 -2.77 -6.16 3.71
CA ARG A 71 -1.37 -6.00 3.27
C ARG A 71 -0.80 -4.63 3.68
N LEU A 72 -1.59 -3.56 3.54
CA LEU A 72 -1.18 -2.22 3.94
C LEU A 72 -0.91 -2.14 5.44
N GLU A 73 -1.81 -2.68 6.27
CA GLU A 73 -1.65 -2.75 7.71
C GLU A 73 -0.39 -3.52 8.10
N ALA A 74 -0.19 -4.72 7.51
CA ALA A 74 1.00 -5.52 7.78
C ALA A 74 2.30 -4.77 7.42
N ALA A 75 2.34 -4.06 6.29
CA ALA A 75 3.50 -3.28 5.89
C ALA A 75 3.75 -2.07 6.82
N GLN A 76 2.70 -1.40 7.29
CA GLN A 76 2.79 -0.31 8.27
C GLN A 76 3.30 -0.80 9.64
N GLN A 77 2.80 -1.95 10.10
CA GLN A 77 3.27 -2.59 11.33
C GLN A 77 4.75 -2.93 11.23
N THR A 78 5.14 -3.57 10.12
CA THR A 78 6.53 -3.96 9.86
C THR A 78 7.48 -2.76 9.89
N LEU A 79 7.12 -1.65 9.24
CA LEU A 79 7.92 -0.43 9.29
C LEU A 79 8.00 0.15 10.70
N SER A 80 6.88 0.14 11.43
CA SER A 80 6.84 0.62 12.82
C SER A 80 7.75 -0.18 13.73
N GLU A 81 7.77 -1.51 13.61
CA GLU A 81 8.68 -2.39 14.34
C GLU A 81 10.15 -2.14 13.98
N THR A 82 10.42 -1.94 12.68
CA THR A 82 11.76 -1.62 12.18
C THR A 82 12.31 -0.34 12.79
N ARG A 83 11.46 0.69 12.96
CA ARG A 83 11.84 1.96 13.60
C ARG A 83 12.11 1.82 15.10
N HIS A 84 11.35 0.99 15.80
CA HIS A 84 11.51 0.77 17.24
C HIS A 84 12.75 -0.07 17.59
N THR A 85 13.33 -0.77 16.60
CA THR A 85 14.53 -1.60 16.80
C THR A 85 15.84 -0.78 16.70
N GLN A 86 15.77 0.53 16.41
CA GLN A 86 16.92 1.45 16.40
C GLN A 86 17.28 2.00 17.79
#